data_AF-A0A4P8I928-F1
#
_entry.id   AF-A0A4P8I928-F1
#
_cell.length_a   1.000
_cell.length_b   1.000
_cell.length_c   1.000
_cell.angle_alpha   90.00
_cell.angle_beta   90.00
_cell.angle_gamma   90.00
#
_symmetry.space_group_name_H-M   'P 1'
#
loop_
_entity.id
_entity.type
_entity.pdbx_description
1 polymer ?
#
loop_
_entity_poly.entity_id
_entity_poly.type
_entity_poly.pdbx_seq_one_letter_code
_entity_poly.pdbx_strand_id
1 'polypeptide(L)'
;MENVIRWHTVYSQKELEEILEKPISYKEFFEKAPQLNKHRILIKGTICGVRVEEVKDPLMREIRYLDKLIDKLARGKPMDKILRN
;
A
#
# COMPACT_ATOMS: atom_id res chain seq x y z
N MET A 1 -4.51 -0.55 -10.25
CA MET A 1 -4.55 -0.22 -8.81
C MET A 1 -4.44 -1.48 -7.96
N GLU A 2 -5.23 -2.51 -8.24
CA GLU A 2 -5.21 -3.82 -7.53
C GLU A 2 -3.82 -4.45 -7.42
N ASN A 3 -3.02 -4.45 -8.50
CA ASN A 3 -1.66 -4.99 -8.47
C ASN A 3 -0.75 -4.34 -7.41
N VAL A 4 -0.91 -3.03 -7.16
CA VAL A 4 -0.15 -2.30 -6.14
C VAL A 4 -0.59 -2.74 -4.74
N ILE A 5 -1.91 -2.83 -4.54
CA ILE A 5 -2.51 -3.26 -3.28
C ILE A 5 -2.04 -4.68 -2.95
N ARG A 6 -2.19 -5.61 -3.89
CA ARG A 6 -1.78 -7.00 -3.74
C ARG A 6 -0.27 -7.14 -3.55
N TRP A 7 0.55 -6.35 -4.25
CA TRP A 7 1.99 -6.35 -4.00
C TRP A 7 2.31 -5.89 -2.57
N HIS A 8 1.55 -4.96 -2.00
CA HIS A 8 1.82 -4.40 -0.68
C HIS A 8 1.33 -5.29 0.47
N THR A 9 0.13 -5.89 0.34
CA THR A 9 -0.55 -6.66 1.39
C THR A 9 -0.55 -8.17 1.19
N VAL A 10 -0.07 -8.63 0.02
CA VAL A 10 -0.05 -10.04 -0.38
C VAL A 10 -1.46 -10.66 -0.44
N TYR A 11 -2.52 -9.84 -0.57
CA TYR A 11 -3.86 -10.35 -0.84
C TYR A 11 -3.90 -11.11 -2.18
N SER A 12 -4.59 -12.24 -2.18
CA SER A 12 -5.10 -12.85 -3.40
C SER A 12 -6.18 -11.96 -4.02
N GLN A 13 -6.47 -12.20 -5.29
CA GLN A 13 -7.53 -11.46 -5.99
C GLN A 13 -8.88 -11.66 -5.29
N LYS A 14 -9.18 -12.91 -4.91
CA LYS A 14 -10.43 -13.28 -4.24
C LYS A 14 -10.59 -12.59 -2.88
N GLU A 15 -9.55 -12.58 -2.05
CA GLU A 15 -9.60 -11.89 -0.75
C GLU A 15 -9.83 -10.39 -0.91
N LEU A 16 -9.21 -9.77 -1.93
CA LEU A 16 -9.40 -8.35 -2.20
C LEU A 16 -10.84 -8.06 -2.65
N GLU A 17 -11.41 -8.88 -3.52
CA GLU A 17 -12.81 -8.76 -3.95
C GLU A 17 -13.78 -8.89 -2.76
N GLU A 18 -13.61 -9.89 -1.90
CA GLU A 18 -14.43 -10.08 -0.70
C GLU A 18 -14.34 -8.92 0.30
N ILE A 19 -13.18 -8.25 0.35
CA ILE A 19 -12.94 -7.07 1.16
C ILE A 19 -13.66 -5.85 0.59
N LEU A 20 -13.62 -5.67 -0.75
CA LEU A 20 -14.24 -4.53 -1.42
C LEU A 20 -15.78 -4.55 -1.34
N GLU A 21 -16.37 -5.72 -1.15
CA GLU A 21 -17.82 -5.89 -0.94
C GLU A 21 -18.28 -5.50 0.48
N LYS A 22 -17.35 -5.28 1.42
CA LYS A 22 -17.67 -5.02 2.83
C LYS A 22 -17.23 -3.61 3.24
N PRO A 23 -18.02 -2.91 4.08
CA PRO A 23 -17.55 -1.68 4.72
C PRO A 23 -16.54 -2.06 5.81
N ILE A 24 -15.24 -1.99 5.49
CA ILE A 24 -14.17 -2.20 6.46
C ILE A 24 -13.33 -0.94 6.65
N SER A 25 -12.76 -0.78 7.84
CA SER A 25 -11.80 0.29 8.13
C SER A 25 -10.42 -0.03 7.56
N TYR A 26 -9.59 0.99 7.36
CA TYR A 26 -8.18 0.80 6.99
C TYR A 26 -7.42 -0.05 8.01
N LYS A 27 -7.74 0.08 9.30
CA LYS A 27 -7.13 -0.72 10.34
C LYS A 27 -7.40 -2.21 10.10
N GLU A 28 -8.67 -2.57 9.93
CA GLU A 28 -9.07 -3.96 9.65
C GLU A 28 -8.49 -4.46 8.32
N PHE A 29 -8.41 -3.59 7.31
CA PHE A 29 -7.81 -3.92 6.02
C PHE A 29 -6.34 -4.36 6.16
N PHE A 30 -5.55 -3.65 6.96
CA PHE A 30 -4.14 -4.00 7.18
C PHE A 30 -3.94 -5.12 8.20
N GLU A 31 -4.83 -5.25 9.20
CA GLU A 31 -4.79 -6.35 10.16
C GLU A 31 -5.18 -7.70 9.53
N LYS A 32 -6.08 -7.70 8.54
CA LYS A 32 -6.48 -8.89 7.79
C LYS A 32 -5.51 -9.29 6.67
N ALA A 33 -4.52 -8.44 6.38
CA ALA A 33 -3.56 -8.71 5.31
C ALA A 33 -2.71 -9.94 5.66
N PRO A 34 -2.61 -10.96 4.76
CA PRO A 34 -1.83 -12.16 5.03
C PRO A 34 -0.37 -11.84 5.41
N GLN A 35 0.23 -10.90 4.71
CA GLN A 35 1.56 -10.39 5.01
C GLN A 35 1.79 -9.04 4.35
N LEU A 36 2.41 -8.11 5.06
CA LEU A 36 2.92 -6.89 4.44
C LEU A 36 4.27 -7.16 3.77
N ASN A 37 4.39 -6.77 2.51
CA ASN A 37 5.60 -6.98 1.72
C ASN A 37 6.82 -6.33 2.38
N LYS A 38 7.91 -7.08 2.57
CA LYS A 38 9.12 -6.61 3.25
C LYS A 38 9.77 -5.42 2.53
N HIS A 39 9.64 -5.34 1.20
CA HIS A 39 10.21 -4.27 0.40
C HIS A 39 9.46 -2.95 0.52
N ARG A 40 8.31 -2.90 1.22
CA ARG A 40 7.60 -1.65 1.48
C ARG A 40 8.46 -0.62 2.23
N ILE A 41 9.42 -1.07 3.04
CA ILE A 41 10.38 -0.20 3.74
C ILE A 41 11.29 0.58 2.79
N LEU A 42 11.42 0.12 1.53
CA LEU A 42 12.20 0.81 0.50
C LEU A 42 11.43 1.99 -0.08
N ILE A 43 10.14 2.15 0.21
CA ILE A 43 9.33 3.28 -0.24
C ILE A 43 9.73 4.52 0.58
N LYS A 44 10.31 5.52 -0.08
CA LYS A 44 10.84 6.74 0.58
C LYS A 44 10.39 8.03 -0.09
N GLY A 45 10.45 9.12 0.67
CA GLY A 45 10.21 10.52 0.27
C GLY A 45 8.81 11.01 0.68
N THR A 46 8.42 12.17 0.17
CA THR A 46 7.17 12.84 0.59
C THR A 46 5.93 12.36 -0.17
N ILE A 47 4.79 12.32 0.50
CA ILE A 47 3.42 12.20 -0.05
C ILE A 47 2.44 12.88 0.92
N CYS A 48 1.38 13.54 0.42
CA CYS A 48 0.42 14.25 1.27
C CYS A 48 1.06 15.21 2.31
N GLY A 49 2.16 15.86 1.96
CA GLY A 49 2.87 16.80 2.84
C GLY A 49 3.74 16.16 3.93
N VAL A 50 3.80 14.82 4.04
CA VAL A 50 4.60 14.12 5.05
C VAL A 50 5.66 13.23 4.42
N ARG A 51 6.81 13.08 5.07
CA ARG A 51 7.86 12.14 4.68
C ARG A 51 7.54 10.75 5.25
N VAL A 52 7.33 9.77 4.38
CA VAL A 52 6.74 8.48 4.80
C VAL A 52 7.64 7.72 5.78
N GLU A 53 8.95 7.76 5.58
CA GLU A 53 9.93 7.13 6.47
C GLU A 53 9.97 7.73 7.90
N GLU A 54 9.42 8.93 8.10
CA GLU A 54 9.38 9.61 9.41
C GLU A 54 8.03 9.45 10.13
N VAL A 55 7.04 8.81 9.49
CA VAL A 55 5.72 8.57 10.08
C VAL A 55 5.85 7.57 11.24
N LYS A 56 5.57 8.04 12.46
CA LYS A 56 5.70 7.26 13.70
C LYS A 56 4.59 6.23 13.88
N ASP A 57 3.35 6.61 13.53
CA ASP A 57 2.22 5.71 13.65
C ASP A 57 2.32 4.59 12.59
N PRO A 58 2.38 3.31 12.99
CA PRO A 58 2.60 2.22 12.05
C PRO A 58 1.50 2.11 10.99
N LEU A 59 0.23 2.24 11.38
CA LEU A 59 -0.91 2.13 10.45
C LEU A 59 -0.88 3.26 9.42
N MET A 60 -0.70 4.50 9.88
CA MET A 60 -0.57 5.66 9.00
C MET A 60 0.62 5.54 8.07
N ARG A 61 1.72 4.93 8.51
CA ARG A 61 2.88 4.69 7.64
C ARG A 61 2.53 3.73 6.50
N GLU A 62 1.82 2.62 6.80
CA GLU A 62 1.37 1.68 5.76
C GLU A 62 0.37 2.34 4.79
N ILE A 63 -0.58 3.14 5.30
CA ILE A 63 -1.48 3.95 4.46
C ILE A 63 -0.68 4.87 3.52
N ARG A 64 0.34 5.58 4.05
CA ARG A 64 1.16 6.50 3.24
C ARG A 64 2.06 5.77 2.24
N TYR A 65 2.50 4.56 2.53
CA TYR A 65 3.16 3.73 1.52
C TYR A 65 2.21 3.43 0.36
N LEU A 66 0.98 3.02 0.66
CA LEU A 66 -0.01 2.72 -0.36
C LEU A 66 -0.36 3.96 -1.20
N ASP A 67 -0.65 5.09 -0.57
CA ASP A 67 -0.91 6.38 -1.24
C ASP A 67 0.20 6.73 -2.23
N LYS A 68 1.45 6.53 -1.83
CA LYS A 68 2.62 6.85 -2.63
C LYS A 68 2.80 5.92 -3.84
N LEU A 69 2.46 4.65 -3.70
CA LEU A 69 2.50 3.72 -4.83
C LEU A 69 1.39 4.05 -5.84
N ILE A 70 0.20 4.42 -5.34
CA ILE A 70 -0.93 4.85 -6.17
C ILE A 70 -0.61 6.18 -6.87
N ASP A 71 -0.04 7.16 -6.19
CA ASP A 71 0.37 8.45 -6.79
C ASP A 71 1.36 8.23 -7.95
N LYS A 72 2.35 7.35 -7.78
CA LYS A 72 3.28 7.02 -8.87
C LYS A 72 2.58 6.36 -10.05
N LEU A 73 1.63 5.47 -9.79
CA LEU A 73 0.84 4.82 -10.84
C LEU A 73 -0.03 5.82 -11.59
N ALA A 74 -0.70 6.71 -10.86
CA ALA A 74 -1.52 7.79 -11.42
C ALA A 74 -0.69 8.76 -12.28
N ARG A 75 0.58 8.99 -11.92
CA ARG A 75 1.56 9.74 -12.72
C ARG A 75 2.12 8.96 -13.92
N GLY A 76 1.57 7.79 -14.25
CA GLY A 76 1.96 7.00 -15.41
C GLY A 76 3.30 6.29 -15.28
N LYS A 77 3.85 6.14 -14.06
CA LYS A 77 5.08 5.35 -13.89
C LYS A 77 4.78 3.86 -14.13
N PRO A 78 5.66 3.14 -14.83
CA PRO A 78 5.45 1.72 -15.08
C PRO A 78 5.67 0.91 -13.78
N MET A 79 4.96 -0.21 -13.67
CA MET A 79 4.86 -0.98 -12.42
C MET A 79 6.22 -1.48 -11.92
N ASP A 80 7.11 -1.89 -12.82
CA ASP A 80 8.49 -2.30 -12.54
C ASP A 80 9.33 -1.21 -11.87
N LYS A 81 9.01 0.07 -12.10
CA LYS A 81 9.67 1.22 -11.46
C LYS A 81 9.00 1.63 -10.14
N ILE A 82 7.76 1.19 -9.92
CA ILE A 82 6.98 1.49 -8.72
C ILE A 82 7.28 0.45 -7.63
N LEU A 83 7.16 -0.83 -8.00
CA LEU A 83 7.40 -1.98 -7.13
C LEU A 83 8.90 -2.14 -6.95
N ARG A 84 9.38 -1.99 -5.71
CA ARG A 84 10.81 -2.12 -5.40
C ARG A 84 11.07 -3.58 -5.05
N ASN A 85 11.91 -4.26 -5.82
CA ASN A 85 12.33 -5.64 -5.55
C ASN A 85 13.76 -5.69 -5.06
#